data_AF-A0A847GUY2-F1
#
_entry.id   AF-A0A847GUY2-F1
#
_cell.length_a   1.000
_cell.length_b   1.000
_cell.length_c   1.000
_cell.angle_alpha   90.00
_cell.angle_beta   90.00
_cell.angle_gamma   90.00
#
_symmetry.space_group_name_H-M   'P 1'
#
loop_
_entity.id
_entity.type
_entity.pdbx_description
1 polymer ?
#
loop_
_entity_poly.entity_id
_entity_poly.type
_entity_poly.pdbx_seq_one_letter_code
_entity_poly.pdbx_strand_id
1 'polypeptide(L)'
;MLFDSAGDDLFVSRPESAYLSGTGFFVSGQGFHSVSAYARLGGADTARLFDSVGDDNLYGRGNAFTFQMPGVSSFGEGFDLVEAHALNGGANTLDVLDVDYLFEHYGDWL
;
A
#
# COMPACT_ATOMS: atom_id res chain seq x y z
N MET A 1 1.13 0.17 13.04
CA MET A 1 -0.15 0.72 12.55
C MET A 1 0.05 2.21 12.30
N LEU A 2 -0.57 2.75 11.26
CA LEU A 2 -0.52 4.16 10.83
C LEU A 2 -1.96 4.63 10.56
N PHE A 3 -2.28 5.87 10.92
CA PHE A 3 -3.61 6.47 10.74
C PHE A 3 -3.46 7.85 10.12
N ASP A 4 -4.36 8.16 9.20
CA ASP A 4 -4.44 9.40 8.43
C ASP A 4 -4.83 10.61 9.27
N SER A 5 -4.95 11.74 8.58
CA SER A 5 -5.50 13.02 9.04
C SER A 5 -6.81 13.32 8.31
N ALA A 6 -7.39 14.49 8.55
CA ALA A 6 -8.63 14.89 7.86
C ALA A 6 -8.42 15.46 6.44
N GLY A 7 -7.17 15.52 5.96
CA GLY A 7 -6.82 16.02 4.63
C GLY A 7 -6.10 14.94 3.83
N ASP A 8 -5.77 15.24 2.58
CA ASP A 8 -5.17 14.25 1.68
C ASP A 8 -3.84 13.69 2.21
N ASP A 9 -3.80 12.37 2.35
CA ASP A 9 -2.70 11.62 2.92
C ASP A 9 -2.05 10.66 1.94
N LEU A 10 -0.75 10.43 2.13
CA LEU A 10 0.05 9.50 1.34
C LEU A 10 0.64 8.40 2.22
N PHE A 11 0.18 7.18 2.01
CA PHE A 11 0.83 5.97 2.50
C PHE A 11 1.83 5.44 1.47
N VAL A 12 3.02 5.06 1.90
CA VAL A 12 4.01 4.37 1.07
C VAL A 12 4.49 3.11 1.78
N SER A 13 4.43 1.97 1.09
CA SER A 13 5.01 0.72 1.53
C SER A 13 6.14 0.25 0.62
N ARG A 14 7.25 -0.18 1.23
CA ARG A 14 8.47 -0.69 0.60
C ARG A 14 8.98 -1.90 1.40
N PRO A 15 9.90 -2.71 0.84
CA PRO A 15 10.43 -3.89 1.53
C PRO A 15 11.08 -3.61 2.89
N GLU A 16 11.75 -2.46 3.07
CA GLU A 16 12.49 -2.16 4.31
C GLU A 16 11.82 -1.11 5.19
N SER A 17 10.81 -0.41 4.65
CA SER A 17 10.23 0.76 5.30
C SER A 17 8.81 1.02 4.85
N ALA A 18 8.05 1.69 5.70
CA ALA A 18 6.76 2.26 5.33
C ALA A 18 6.58 3.60 6.03
N TYR A 19 5.83 4.50 5.41
CA TYR A 19 5.45 5.75 6.04
C TYR A 19 4.05 6.19 5.64
N LEU A 20 3.46 7.03 6.47
CA LEU A 20 2.24 7.77 6.19
C LEU A 20 2.52 9.25 6.46
N SER A 21 2.09 10.10 5.53
CA SER A 21 2.34 11.54 5.60
C SER A 21 1.18 12.34 5.05
N GLY A 22 0.92 13.47 5.69
CA GLY A 22 -0.02 14.48 5.22
C GLY A 22 0.29 15.84 5.84
N THR A 23 -0.71 16.71 5.84
CA THR A 23 -0.50 18.08 6.33
C THR A 23 -0.20 18.08 7.82
N GLY A 24 1.03 18.47 8.18
CA GLY A 24 1.45 18.66 9.57
C GLY A 24 1.94 17.40 10.27
N PHE A 25 2.05 16.25 9.59
CA PHE A 25 2.60 15.05 10.20
C PHE A 25 3.34 14.15 9.20
N PHE A 26 4.24 13.33 9.76
CA PHE A 26 4.95 12.28 9.06
C PHE A 26 5.25 11.17 10.08
N VAL A 27 4.84 9.94 9.80
CA VAL A 27 5.11 8.77 10.63
C VAL A 27 5.75 7.69 9.77
N SER A 28 6.91 7.19 10.19
CA SER A 28 7.62 6.12 9.49
C SER A 28 7.95 4.96 10.41
N GLY A 29 7.97 3.75 9.85
CA GLY A 29 8.48 2.54 10.46
C GLY A 29 9.57 1.89 9.60
N GLN A 30 10.46 1.14 10.24
CA GLN A 30 11.49 0.31 9.60
C GLN A 30 11.66 -1.00 10.39
N GLY A 31 12.17 -2.05 9.76
CA GLY A 31 12.49 -3.33 10.43
C GLY A 31 11.26 -4.08 10.97
N PHE A 32 10.08 -3.85 10.38
CA PHE A 32 8.84 -4.53 10.75
C PHE A 32 8.57 -5.70 9.81
N HIS A 33 7.87 -6.71 10.32
CA HIS A 33 7.31 -7.79 9.49
C HIS A 33 5.91 -7.45 8.97
N SER A 34 5.21 -6.51 9.62
CA SER A 34 3.89 -6.07 9.19
C SER A 34 3.64 -4.59 9.44
N VAL A 35 2.91 -3.97 8.51
CA VAL A 35 2.39 -2.62 8.63
C VAL A 35 0.92 -2.61 8.23
N SER A 36 0.11 -1.82 8.94
CA SER A 36 -1.28 -1.55 8.59
C SER A 36 -1.48 -0.05 8.56
N ALA A 37 -2.03 0.47 7.47
CA ALA A 37 -2.38 1.87 7.29
C ALA A 37 -3.89 2.02 7.08
N TYR A 38 -4.48 3.06 7.66
CA TYR A 38 -5.92 3.31 7.60
C TYR A 38 -6.17 4.76 7.19
N ALA A 39 -6.94 4.94 6.12
CA ALA A 39 -7.47 6.20 5.62
C ALA A 39 -8.97 6.25 6.00
N ARG A 40 -9.33 7.02 7.04
CA ARG A 40 -10.66 6.98 7.69
C ARG A 40 -11.19 8.35 8.11
N LEU A 41 -10.39 9.40 8.07
CA LEU A 41 -10.73 10.73 8.59
C LEU A 41 -11.08 11.72 7.47
N GLY A 42 -11.16 11.26 6.22
CA GLY A 42 -11.50 12.04 5.04
C GLY A 42 -10.25 12.51 4.29
N GLY A 43 -10.42 13.22 3.18
CA GLY A 43 -9.33 13.49 2.23
C GLY A 43 -9.46 12.62 0.99
N ALA A 44 -8.61 12.88 0.00
CA ALA A 44 -8.40 12.01 -1.16
C ALA A 44 -7.07 11.27 -1.00
N ASP A 45 -7.13 10.09 -0.38
CA ASP A 45 -5.95 9.40 0.14
C ASP A 45 -5.33 8.43 -0.85
N THR A 46 -4.00 8.39 -0.89
CA THR A 46 -3.24 7.56 -1.82
C THR A 46 -2.36 6.56 -1.08
N ALA A 47 -2.42 5.30 -1.48
CA ALA A 47 -1.44 4.28 -1.12
C ALA A 47 -0.53 3.95 -2.30
N ARG A 48 0.78 4.02 -2.09
CA ARG A 48 1.80 3.54 -3.04
C ARG A 48 2.50 2.31 -2.53
N LEU A 49 2.46 1.25 -3.31
CA LEU A 49 3.02 -0.05 -2.98
C LEU A 49 4.18 -0.34 -3.93
N PHE A 50 5.37 -0.56 -3.38
CA PHE A 50 6.57 -0.87 -4.17
C PHE A 50 7.03 -2.28 -3.88
N ASP A 51 7.15 -3.07 -4.94
CA ASP A 51 7.66 -4.43 -4.92
C ASP A 51 9.08 -4.56 -4.36
N SER A 52 9.40 -5.81 -4.04
CA SER A 52 10.70 -6.27 -3.60
C SER A 52 11.48 -6.85 -4.78
N VAL A 53 12.66 -7.41 -4.50
CA VAL A 53 13.42 -8.17 -5.51
C VAL A 53 12.93 -9.61 -5.71
N GLY A 54 12.01 -10.07 -4.86
CA GLY A 54 11.43 -11.41 -4.91
C GLY A 54 9.98 -11.39 -5.37
N ASP A 55 9.32 -12.54 -5.29
CA ASP A 55 7.93 -12.67 -5.75
C ASP A 55 6.97 -11.99 -4.76
N ASP A 56 6.21 -11.01 -5.25
CA ASP A 56 5.27 -10.23 -4.46
C ASP A 56 3.82 -10.46 -4.91
N ASN A 57 2.88 -10.50 -3.95
CA ASN A 57 1.46 -10.75 -4.24
C ASN A 57 0.60 -9.61 -3.70
N LEU A 58 -0.23 -9.03 -4.55
CA LEU A 58 -1.20 -8.01 -4.16
C LEU A 58 -2.63 -8.56 -4.25
N TYR A 59 -3.35 -8.50 -3.13
CA TYR A 59 -4.76 -8.86 -3.04
C TYR A 59 -5.59 -7.62 -2.70
N GLY A 60 -6.73 -7.42 -3.36
CA GLY A 60 -7.65 -6.31 -3.07
C GLY A 60 -9.10 -6.74 -3.09
N ARG A 61 -9.89 -6.35 -2.07
CA ARG A 61 -11.33 -6.61 -1.95
C ARG A 61 -12.01 -5.47 -1.20
N GLY A 62 -13.16 -5.01 -1.68
CA GLY A 62 -13.88 -3.87 -1.08
C GLY A 62 -12.96 -2.67 -0.92
N ASN A 63 -12.96 -2.07 0.26
CA ASN A 63 -12.11 -0.92 0.57
C ASN A 63 -10.71 -1.27 1.08
N ALA A 64 -10.24 -2.51 0.94
CA ALA A 64 -8.98 -2.96 1.52
C ALA A 64 -8.06 -3.70 0.55
N PHE A 65 -6.75 -3.64 0.83
CA PHE A 65 -5.73 -4.41 0.15
C PHE A 65 -4.76 -5.08 1.14
N THR A 66 -4.13 -6.16 0.68
CA THR A 66 -2.98 -6.80 1.32
C THR A 66 -1.88 -6.98 0.29
N PHE A 67 -0.71 -6.42 0.57
CA PHE A 67 0.50 -6.57 -0.24
C PHE A 67 1.52 -7.42 0.51
N GLN A 68 1.80 -8.60 -0.03
CA GLN A 68 2.73 -9.57 0.54
C GLN A 68 4.03 -9.53 -0.22
N MET A 69 5.08 -9.12 0.48
CA MET A 69 6.46 -9.21 0.05
C MET A 69 7.20 -10.28 0.87
N PRO A 70 8.31 -10.85 0.38
CA PRO A 70 9.18 -11.71 1.17
C PRO A 70 9.54 -11.06 2.52
N GLY A 71 9.02 -11.64 3.62
CA GLY A 71 9.28 -11.18 4.99
C GLY A 71 8.48 -9.96 5.47
N VAL A 72 7.68 -9.33 4.60
CA VAL A 72 6.89 -8.13 4.94
C VAL A 72 5.46 -8.23 4.41
N SER A 73 4.48 -7.94 5.26
CA SER A 73 3.07 -7.82 4.87
C SER A 73 2.57 -6.40 5.11
N SER A 74 1.97 -5.79 4.09
CA SER A 74 1.33 -4.47 4.21
C SER A 74 -0.17 -4.61 4.03
N PHE A 75 -0.93 -4.04 4.94
CA PHE A 75 -2.38 -3.93 4.85
C PHE A 75 -2.77 -2.45 4.73
N GLY A 76 -3.73 -2.16 3.86
CA GLY A 76 -4.33 -0.83 3.77
C GLY A 76 -5.84 -0.91 3.66
N GLU A 77 -6.54 0.06 4.24
CA GLU A 77 -8.00 0.17 4.18
C GLU A 77 -8.42 1.64 4.07
N GLY A 78 -9.39 1.90 3.21
CA GLY A 78 -10.08 3.18 3.08
C GLY A 78 -9.40 4.21 2.18
N PHE A 79 -8.34 3.83 1.47
CA PHE A 79 -7.68 4.71 0.49
C PHE A 79 -8.54 4.89 -0.77
N ASP A 80 -8.55 6.08 -1.35
CA ASP A 80 -9.28 6.38 -2.59
C ASP A 80 -8.51 5.94 -3.84
N LEU A 81 -7.18 5.99 -3.78
CA LEU A 81 -6.27 5.55 -4.83
C LEU A 81 -5.23 4.57 -4.28
N VAL A 82 -5.05 3.44 -4.96
CA VAL A 82 -3.98 2.49 -4.70
C VAL A 82 -3.15 2.31 -5.97
N GLU A 83 -1.89 2.76 -5.92
CA GLU A 83 -0.89 2.61 -6.97
C GLU A 83 0.07 1.46 -6.60
N ALA A 84 0.12 0.42 -7.43
CA ALA A 84 1.00 -0.73 -7.24
C ALA A 84 2.13 -0.76 -8.28
N HIS A 85 3.38 -0.80 -7.81
CA HIS A 85 4.57 -0.76 -8.65
C HIS A 85 5.34 -2.08 -8.56
N ALA A 86 5.35 -2.84 -9.65
CA ALA A 86 6.16 -4.05 -9.86
C ALA A 86 7.35 -3.71 -10.78
N LEU A 87 8.36 -3.04 -10.22
CA LEU A 87 9.50 -2.48 -10.97
C LEU A 87 10.83 -3.16 -10.65
N ASN A 88 10.86 -4.11 -9.71
CA ASN A 88 12.06 -4.69 -9.13
C ASN A 88 12.12 -6.22 -9.27
N GLY A 89 11.77 -6.80 -10.41
CA GLY A 89 11.91 -8.26 -10.59
C GLY A 89 10.85 -9.04 -9.80
N GLY A 90 11.11 -10.34 -9.58
CA GLY A 90 10.09 -11.24 -9.05
C GLY A 90 9.02 -11.64 -10.08
N ALA A 91 8.31 -12.73 -9.79
CA ALA A 91 7.07 -13.08 -10.47
C ALA A 91 5.89 -12.53 -9.66
N ASN A 92 5.53 -11.27 -9.92
CA ASN A 92 4.55 -10.55 -9.12
C ASN A 92 3.12 -10.86 -9.56
N THR A 93 2.24 -11.17 -8.63
CA THR A 93 0.85 -11.52 -8.95
C THR A 93 -0.14 -10.50 -8.42
N LEU A 94 -1.23 -10.34 -9.16
CA LEU A 94 -2.30 -9.41 -8.83
C LEU A 94 -3.66 -10.11 -8.79
N ASP A 95 -4.31 -10.07 -7.63
CA ASP A 95 -5.70 -10.50 -7.43
C ASP A 95 -6.50 -9.37 -6.76
N VAL A 96 -6.86 -8.38 -7.57
CA VAL A 96 -7.68 -7.23 -7.14
C VAL A 96 -9.03 -7.32 -7.83
N LEU A 97 -10.09 -7.58 -7.05
CA LEU A 97 -11.45 -7.82 -7.54
C LEU A 97 -12.45 -7.10 -6.63
N ASP A 98 -13.52 -6.56 -7.21
CA ASP A 98 -14.64 -5.91 -6.50
C ASP A 98 -14.17 -4.92 -5.41
N VAL A 99 -13.34 -3.96 -5.81
CA VAL A 99 -12.79 -2.93 -4.92
C VAL A 99 -13.54 -1.61 -4.99
N ASP A 100 -13.50 -0.87 -3.88
CA ASP A 100 -14.20 0.41 -3.69
C ASP A 100 -13.28 1.64 -3.93
N TYR A 101 -12.07 1.41 -4.43
CA TYR A 101 -11.04 2.41 -4.68
C TYR A 101 -10.58 2.40 -6.15
N LEU A 102 -10.00 3.50 -6.62
CA LEU A 102 -9.30 3.50 -7.89
C LEU A 102 -8.02 2.69 -7.76
N PHE A 103 -7.87 1.69 -8.62
CA PHE A 103 -6.69 0.85 -8.65
C PHE A 103 -5.87 1.08 -9.91
N GLU A 104 -4.59 1.38 -9.74
CA GLU A 104 -3.62 1.51 -10.82
C GLU A 104 -2.41 0.61 -10.55
N HIS A 105 -1.91 -0.03 -11.60
CA HIS A 105 -0.71 -0.85 -11.50
C HIS A 105 0.29 -0.51 -12.60
N TYR A 106 1.56 -0.64 -12.26
CA TYR A 106 2.69 -0.29 -13.10
C TYR A 106 3.73 -1.41 -13.07
N GLY A 107 4.29 -1.74 -14.23
CA GLY A 107 5.32 -2.76 -14.36
C GLY A 107 4.78 -4.18 -14.50
N ASP A 108 5.61 -5.16 -14.17
CA ASP A 108 5.41 -6.56 -14.55
C ASP A 108 4.54 -7.30 -13.51
N TRP A 109 3.22 -7.14 -13.63
CA TRP A 109 2.22 -7.91 -12.89
C TRP A 109 1.68 -9.05 -13.76
N LEU A 110 1.53 -10.23 -13.16
CA LEU A 110 0.94 -11.45 -13.76
C LEU A 110 -0.53 -11.62 -13.39
#